data_AF-A0A1Q7S907-F1
#
_entry.id   AF-A0A1Q7S907-F1
#
_cell.length_a   1.000
_cell.length_b   1.000
_cell.length_c   1.000
_cell.angle_alpha   90.00
_cell.angle_beta   90.00
_cell.angle_gamma   90.00
#
_symmetry.space_group_name_H-M   'P 1'
#
loop_
_entity.id
_entity.type
_entity.pdbx_description
1 polymer ?
#
loop_
_entity_poly.entity_id
_entity_poly.type
_entity_poly.pdbx_seq_one_letter_code
_entity_poly.pdbx_strand_id
1 'polypeptide(L)'
;MPAEWERHEATWLGWPHELTDWPGKFAPIPWAFAEIVRHLSKVERVFVLVENRESESRVRTILKKAGANLDAVDFFCVLTDRGWMRDSGPICVRSELGEVAFNHFVFNAWAKYKNHKNDAVVAIKANQKLKRRLWRPVHKGRRVVLEGGSIDVNGRGTLLTTEECLLSKVQERNPGFTKEDYAQVFREYFGVTNVLWLKNGIAGDDTHGHVDDLTRFVNPSTVVTILENDAKDPNYAALQKNLALLKTMKDQDGRALRVETLPMPAPVYFD
;
A
#
# COMPACT_ATOMS: atom_id res chain seq x y z
N MET A 1 5.77 -13.45 1.69
CA MET A 1 5.06 -12.29 2.27
C MET A 1 3.69 -12.80 2.69
N PRO A 2 3.30 -12.68 3.97
CA PRO A 2 1.95 -13.06 4.42
C PRO A 2 0.87 -12.26 3.71
N ALA A 3 -0.34 -12.80 3.61
CA ALA A 3 -1.51 -12.06 3.13
C ALA A 3 -2.02 -11.05 4.17
N GLU A 4 -2.75 -10.03 3.72
CA GLU A 4 -3.24 -8.94 4.57
C GLU A 4 -4.32 -9.36 5.60
N TRP A 5 -4.97 -10.51 5.41
CA TRP A 5 -5.91 -11.05 6.40
C TRP A 5 -5.25 -11.97 7.44
N GLU A 6 -3.95 -12.25 7.30
CA GLU A 6 -3.23 -13.03 8.30
C GLU A 6 -3.05 -12.22 9.59
N ARG A 7 -2.69 -12.90 10.68
CA ARG A 7 -2.62 -12.25 12.00
C ARG A 7 -1.56 -11.16 12.01
N HIS A 8 -1.96 -9.96 12.44
CA HIS A 8 -1.08 -8.81 12.60
C HIS A 8 -0.58 -8.64 14.04
N GLU A 9 0.60 -8.01 14.16
CA GLU A 9 1.10 -7.43 15.42
C GLU A 9 0.51 -6.02 15.62
N ALA A 10 0.52 -5.21 14.56
CA ALA A 10 0.07 -3.83 14.56
C ALA A 10 -0.21 -3.30 13.14
N THR A 11 -1.01 -2.24 13.05
CA THR A 11 -1.19 -1.42 11.85
C THR A 11 -0.44 -0.10 11.95
N TRP A 12 0.26 0.30 10.89
CA TRP A 12 1.05 1.54 10.82
C TRP A 12 0.26 2.67 10.17
N LEU A 13 0.31 3.87 10.76
CA LEU A 13 -0.29 5.08 10.22
C LEU A 13 0.67 6.27 10.33
N GLY A 14 0.82 7.02 9.25
CA GLY A 14 1.48 8.32 9.26
C GLY A 14 0.44 9.38 9.57
N TRP A 15 0.61 10.13 10.65
CA TRP A 15 -0.37 11.15 10.99
C TRP A 15 -0.36 12.26 9.93
N PRO A 16 -1.53 12.67 9.40
CA PRO A 16 -1.60 13.66 8.33
C PRO A 16 -1.14 15.04 8.85
N HIS A 17 -0.31 15.71 8.04
CA HIS A 17 0.26 17.03 8.35
C HIS A 17 0.57 17.85 7.09
N GLU A 18 0.81 17.20 5.95
CA GLU A 18 1.07 17.87 4.67
C GLU A 18 -0.21 18.49 4.08
N LEU A 19 -0.32 19.82 4.15
CA LEU A 19 -1.52 20.55 3.73
C LEU A 19 -1.75 20.46 2.21
N THR A 20 -0.69 20.32 1.42
CA THR A 20 -0.79 20.29 -0.05
C THR A 20 -1.42 19.00 -0.59
N ASP A 21 -1.50 17.95 0.24
CA ASP A 21 -2.23 16.72 -0.09
C ASP A 21 -3.75 16.90 0.00
N TRP A 22 -4.21 17.93 0.73
CA TRP A 22 -5.63 18.26 0.89
C TRP A 22 -5.88 19.77 0.77
N PRO A 23 -5.65 20.34 -0.44
CA PRO A 23 -5.64 21.79 -0.64
C PRO A 23 -6.98 22.43 -0.24
N GLY A 24 -6.97 23.33 0.73
CA GLY A 24 -8.17 24.01 1.23
C GLY A 24 -9.13 23.14 2.08
N LYS A 25 -8.86 21.84 2.25
CA LYS A 25 -9.75 20.89 2.94
C LYS A 25 -9.04 20.02 3.99
N PHE A 26 -7.91 20.48 4.54
CA PHE A 26 -7.14 19.73 5.53
C PHE A 26 -7.84 19.57 6.90
N ALA A 27 -8.63 20.55 7.33
CA ALA A 27 -9.26 20.57 8.66
C ALA A 27 -9.99 19.27 9.08
N PRO A 28 -10.77 18.59 8.22
CA PRO A 28 -11.39 17.29 8.54
C PRO A 28 -10.43 16.09 8.57
N ILE A 29 -9.25 16.18 7.96
CA ILE A 29 -8.37 15.03 7.73
C ILE A 29 -7.85 14.38 9.02
N PRO A 30 -7.36 15.14 10.03
CA PRO A 30 -6.99 14.55 11.32
C PRO A 30 -8.14 13.78 12.01
N TRP A 31 -9.39 14.19 11.80
CA TRP A 31 -10.56 13.50 12.35
C TRP A 31 -10.89 12.21 11.60
N ALA A 32 -10.73 12.19 10.27
CA ALA A 32 -10.84 10.96 9.49
C ALA A 32 -9.79 9.92 9.92
N PHE A 33 -8.54 10.34 10.11
CA PHE A 33 -7.49 9.47 10.67
C PHE A 33 -7.78 9.03 12.11
N ALA A 34 -8.38 9.91 12.92
CA ALA A 34 -8.80 9.55 14.28
C ALA A 34 -9.86 8.44 14.28
N GLU A 35 -10.80 8.46 13.33
CA GLU A 35 -11.79 7.39 13.16
C GLU A 35 -11.13 6.05 12.78
N ILE A 36 -10.14 6.08 11.86
CA ILE A 36 -9.36 4.88 11.52
C ILE A 36 -8.69 4.30 12.78
N VAL A 37 -7.98 5.13 13.55
CA VAL A 37 -7.31 4.69 14.79
C VAL A 37 -8.33 4.20 15.82
N ARG A 38 -9.49 4.85 15.95
CA ARG A 38 -10.56 4.44 16.86
C ARG A 38 -11.09 3.04 16.56
N HIS A 39 -11.18 2.67 15.28
CA HIS A 39 -11.59 1.34 14.88
C HIS A 39 -10.47 0.31 15.05
N LEU A 40 -9.25 0.61 14.61
CA LEU A 40 -8.11 -0.31 14.69
C LEU A 40 -7.72 -0.61 16.14
N SER A 41 -7.73 0.39 17.03
CA SER A 41 -7.34 0.24 18.45
C SER A 41 -8.26 -0.68 19.28
N LYS A 42 -9.37 -1.15 18.69
CA LYS A 42 -10.25 -2.17 19.29
C LYS A 42 -9.81 -3.59 18.98
N VAL A 43 -9.03 -3.80 17.93
CA VAL A 43 -8.72 -5.13 17.38
C VAL A 43 -7.22 -5.43 17.34
N GLU A 44 -6.38 -4.40 17.29
CA GLU A 44 -4.92 -4.57 17.29
C GLU A 44 -4.17 -3.33 17.80
N ARG A 45 -2.84 -3.45 17.90
CA ARG A 45 -1.96 -2.32 18.20
C ARG A 45 -1.91 -1.36 17.01
N VAL A 46 -1.89 -0.06 17.27
CA VAL A 46 -1.74 0.95 16.23
C VAL A 46 -0.43 1.70 16.43
N PHE A 47 0.43 1.67 15.42
CA PHE A 47 1.67 2.44 15.39
C PHE A 47 1.43 3.76 14.65
N VAL A 48 1.45 4.87 15.38
CA VAL A 48 1.18 6.20 14.83
C VAL A 48 2.47 7.00 14.75
N LEU A 49 2.85 7.39 13.54
CA LEU A 49 4.00 8.25 13.28
C LEU A 49 3.59 9.70 13.39
N VAL A 50 4.39 10.48 14.12
CA VAL A 50 4.20 11.91 14.36
C VAL A 50 5.53 12.63 14.23
N GLU A 51 5.51 13.90 13.84
CA GLU A 51 6.73 14.66 13.55
C GLU A 51 7.62 14.87 14.79
N ASN A 52 7.00 15.11 15.94
CA ASN A 52 7.67 15.43 17.21
C ASN A 52 6.71 15.24 18.41
N ARG A 53 7.19 15.53 19.62
CA ARG A 53 6.45 15.38 20.89
C ARG A 53 5.27 16.35 21.04
N GLU A 54 5.36 17.53 20.44
CA GLU A 54 4.26 18.49 20.45
C GLU A 54 3.11 17.98 19.57
N SER A 55 3.44 17.48 18.38
CA SER A 55 2.49 16.81 17.48
C SER A 55 1.86 15.61 18.18
N GLU A 56 2.65 14.75 18.83
CA GLU A 56 2.15 13.63 19.65
C GLU A 56 1.06 14.09 20.64
N SER A 57 1.31 15.18 21.37
CA SER A 57 0.39 15.69 22.39
C SER A 57 -0.94 16.16 21.78
N ARG A 58 -0.89 16.81 20.61
CA ARG A 58 -2.09 17.20 19.84
C ARG A 58 -2.85 15.97 19.35
N VAL A 59 -2.15 15.00 18.75
CA VAL A 59 -2.75 13.76 18.24
C VAL A 59 -3.43 12.97 19.36
N ARG A 60 -2.77 12.80 20.51
CA ARG A 60 -3.37 12.16 21.70
C ARG A 60 -4.68 12.84 22.12
N THR A 61 -4.75 14.17 22.05
CA THR A 61 -5.97 14.92 22.37
C THR A 61 -7.09 14.63 21.37
N ILE A 62 -6.78 14.62 20.07
CA ILE A 62 -7.76 14.30 19.01
C ILE A 62 -8.26 12.86 19.17
N LEU A 63 -7.35 11.89 19.31
CA LEU A 63 -7.68 10.49 19.50
C LEU A 63 -8.52 10.23 20.75
N LYS A 64 -8.21 10.91 21.86
CA LYS A 64 -9.02 10.84 23.07
C LYS A 64 -10.44 11.38 22.85
N LYS A 65 -10.58 12.49 22.12
CA LYS A 65 -11.89 13.06 21.76
C LYS A 65 -12.70 12.16 20.83
N ALA A 66 -12.03 11.49 19.88
CA ALA A 66 -12.66 10.49 19.02
C ALA A 66 -13.07 9.21 19.80
N GLY A 67 -12.51 8.98 20.99
CA GLY A 67 -12.77 7.77 21.77
C GLY A 67 -11.95 6.57 21.33
N ALA A 68 -10.75 6.80 20.78
CA ALA A 68 -9.79 5.74 20.50
C ALA A 68 -9.18 5.17 21.80
N ASN A 69 -8.88 3.87 21.80
CA ASN A 69 -8.20 3.23 22.92
C ASN A 69 -6.69 3.55 22.88
N LEU A 70 -6.26 4.56 23.64
CA LEU A 70 -4.86 5.01 23.66
C LEU A 70 -3.88 3.99 24.22
N ASP A 71 -4.33 3.01 25.02
CA ASP A 71 -3.46 1.95 25.54
C ASP A 71 -3.02 0.98 24.44
N ALA A 72 -3.76 0.95 23.32
CA ALA A 72 -3.45 0.22 22.11
C ALA A 72 -2.75 1.08 21.05
N VAL A 73 -2.24 2.27 21.40
CA VAL A 73 -1.55 3.17 20.47
C VAL A 73 -0.11 3.42 20.91
N ASP A 74 0.86 3.05 20.06
CA ASP A 74 2.26 3.40 20.24
C ASP A 74 2.68 4.49 19.27
N PHE A 75 3.23 5.58 19.81
CA PHE A 75 3.74 6.68 19.01
C PHE A 75 5.20 6.46 18.61
N PHE A 76 5.51 6.92 17.39
CA PHE A 76 6.84 6.96 16.80
C PHE A 76 7.12 8.40 16.36
N CYS A 77 8.06 9.07 17.03
CA CYS A 77 8.49 10.41 16.61
C CYS A 77 9.44 10.29 15.41
N VAL A 78 8.87 10.30 14.21
CA VAL A 78 9.56 10.13 12.94
C VAL A 78 9.00 11.13 11.95
N LEU A 79 9.86 12.01 11.44
CA LEU A 79 9.50 12.92 10.35
C LEU A 79 9.14 12.13 9.09
N THR A 80 8.07 12.57 8.46
CA THR A 80 7.54 12.15 7.16
C THR A 80 7.38 13.39 6.29
N ASP A 81 7.27 13.25 4.97
CA ASP A 81 6.92 14.37 4.10
C ASP A 81 5.42 14.38 3.77
N ARG A 82 4.81 13.21 3.56
CA ARG A 82 3.38 13.09 3.22
C ARG A 82 2.61 12.11 4.11
N GLY A 83 3.29 11.05 4.61
CA GLY A 83 2.70 10.12 5.60
C GLY A 83 1.93 8.93 5.02
N TRP A 84 2.02 8.65 3.72
CA TRP A 84 1.38 7.51 3.05
C TRP A 84 2.09 6.18 3.39
N MET A 85 1.77 5.61 4.55
CA MET A 85 2.47 4.46 5.11
C MET A 85 2.27 3.15 4.35
N ARG A 86 1.21 3.03 3.55
CA ARG A 86 1.03 1.90 2.62
C ARG A 86 2.21 1.80 1.66
N ASP A 87 2.73 2.94 1.20
CA ASP A 87 3.71 2.99 0.11
C ASP A 87 5.13 3.21 0.59
N SER A 88 5.31 4.04 1.63
CA SER A 88 6.62 4.39 2.20
C SER A 88 7.03 3.51 3.38
N GLY A 89 6.06 2.78 3.97
CA GLY A 89 6.27 1.98 5.16
C GLY A 89 7.06 0.69 4.94
N PRO A 90 7.39 -0.03 6.03
CA PRO A 90 8.04 -1.33 5.92
C PRO A 90 7.09 -2.38 5.33
N ILE A 91 7.52 -3.08 4.27
CA ILE A 91 6.79 -4.25 3.77
C ILE A 91 7.25 -5.48 4.56
N CYS A 92 6.36 -6.03 5.38
CA CYS A 92 6.68 -7.12 6.30
C CYS A 92 6.76 -8.47 5.58
N VAL A 93 7.80 -9.25 5.91
CA VAL A 93 7.95 -10.64 5.48
C VAL A 93 8.25 -11.53 6.67
N ARG A 94 7.89 -12.80 6.55
CA ARG A 94 8.02 -13.78 7.61
C ARG A 94 8.75 -15.02 7.09
N SER A 95 9.74 -15.50 7.84
CA SER A 95 10.41 -16.78 7.54
C SER A 95 9.55 -17.97 7.96
N GLU A 96 9.91 -19.17 7.52
CA GLU A 96 9.25 -20.42 7.94
C GLU A 96 9.37 -20.66 9.45
N LEU A 97 10.46 -20.18 10.07
CA LEU A 97 10.67 -20.20 11.53
C LEU A 97 9.84 -19.14 12.27
N GLY A 98 9.10 -18.32 11.54
CA GLY A 98 8.19 -17.32 12.07
C GLY A 98 8.82 -15.95 12.35
N GLU A 99 10.10 -15.74 12.01
CA GLU A 99 10.79 -14.47 12.22
C GLU A 99 10.28 -13.39 11.26
N VAL A 100 9.95 -12.22 11.80
CA VAL A 100 9.51 -11.06 11.01
C VAL A 100 10.70 -10.18 10.63
N ALA A 101 10.80 -9.88 9.34
CA ALA A 101 11.75 -8.91 8.79
C ALA A 101 11.00 -7.87 7.94
N PHE A 102 11.64 -6.75 7.68
CA PHE A 102 11.12 -5.68 6.84
C PHE A 102 11.91 -5.62 5.54
N ASN A 103 11.22 -5.59 4.41
CA ASN A 103 11.79 -5.12 3.16
C ASN A 103 11.65 -3.59 3.10
N HIS A 104 12.78 -2.91 2.97
CA HIS A 104 12.84 -1.47 2.71
C HIS A 104 13.11 -1.24 1.23
N PHE A 105 12.05 -1.13 0.43
CA PHE A 105 12.16 -0.65 -0.94
C PHE A 105 12.43 0.86 -0.95
N VAL A 106 12.89 1.38 -2.09
CA VAL A 106 13.00 2.83 -2.28
C VAL A 106 11.61 3.38 -2.54
N PHE A 107 11.27 4.44 -1.83
CA PHE A 107 10.10 5.27 -2.12
C PHE A 107 10.58 6.56 -2.80
N ASN A 108 10.02 6.89 -3.97
CA ASN A 108 10.35 8.10 -4.73
C ASN A 108 9.12 9.00 -4.94
N ALA A 109 8.11 8.87 -4.08
CA ALA A 109 6.79 9.51 -4.21
C ALA A 109 6.16 9.31 -5.58
N TRP A 110 6.01 8.03 -5.95
CA TRP A 110 5.36 7.58 -7.17
C TRP A 110 5.97 8.17 -8.45
N ALA A 111 7.25 8.56 -8.42
CA ALA A 111 7.92 9.35 -9.45
C ALA A 111 7.20 10.67 -9.83
N LYS A 112 6.35 11.19 -8.93
CA LYS A 112 5.49 12.37 -9.14
C LYS A 112 5.93 13.57 -8.32
N TYR A 113 6.23 13.38 -7.04
CA TYR A 113 6.52 14.49 -6.11
C TYR A 113 7.98 14.59 -5.70
N LYS A 114 8.46 15.83 -5.56
CA LYS A 114 9.85 16.12 -5.16
C LYS A 114 10.10 15.99 -3.66
N ASN A 115 9.07 16.13 -2.82
CA ASN A 115 9.16 16.02 -1.36
C ASN A 115 8.87 14.59 -0.89
N HIS A 116 9.93 13.80 -0.69
CA HIS A 116 9.81 12.39 -0.25
C HIS A 116 11.05 11.87 0.50
N LYS A 117 12.00 12.74 0.86
CA LYS A 117 13.27 12.32 1.48
C LYS A 117 13.07 11.73 2.87
N ASN A 118 12.12 12.26 3.65
CA ASN A 118 11.76 11.72 4.95
C ASN A 118 10.96 10.43 4.82
N ASP A 119 10.02 10.37 3.87
CA ASP A 119 9.25 9.16 3.59
C ASP A 119 10.16 8.02 3.11
N ALA A 120 11.15 8.30 2.27
CA ALA A 120 12.12 7.32 1.78
C ALA A 120 12.96 6.63 2.88
N VAL A 121 13.04 7.23 4.07
CA VAL A 121 13.79 6.69 5.23
C VAL A 121 12.89 6.36 6.41
N VAL A 122 11.57 6.47 6.28
CA VAL A 122 10.62 6.32 7.38
C VAL A 122 10.72 4.93 8.03
N ALA A 123 10.81 3.87 7.22
CA ALA A 123 10.98 2.50 7.70
C ALA A 123 12.30 2.31 8.48
N ILE A 124 13.39 2.95 8.05
CA ILE A 124 14.68 2.89 8.77
C ILE A 124 14.57 3.56 10.13
N LYS A 125 14.01 4.78 10.17
CA LYS A 125 13.87 5.56 11.41
C LYS A 125 12.94 4.88 12.40
N ALA A 126 11.76 4.44 11.94
CA ALA A 126 10.80 3.75 12.79
C ALA A 126 11.35 2.42 13.34
N ASN A 127 12.13 1.68 12.53
CA ASN A 127 12.72 0.42 12.94
C ASN A 127 13.82 0.56 14.03
N GLN A 128 14.28 1.77 14.37
CA GLN A 128 15.18 1.97 15.52
C GLN A 128 14.55 1.52 16.84
N LYS A 129 13.22 1.64 16.96
CA LYS A 129 12.45 1.20 18.13
C LYS A 129 12.18 -0.31 18.11
N LEU A 130 11.88 -0.88 16.94
CA LEU A 130 11.49 -2.29 16.81
C LEU A 130 12.67 -3.25 16.61
N LYS A 131 13.80 -2.76 16.09
CA LYS A 131 15.04 -3.50 15.84
C LYS A 131 14.83 -4.79 15.04
N ARG A 132 13.88 -4.79 14.10
CA ARG A 132 13.65 -5.93 13.19
C ARG A 132 14.76 -5.98 12.15
N ARG A 133 15.01 -7.17 11.59
CA ARG A 133 15.89 -7.33 10.44
C ARG A 133 15.36 -6.50 9.28
N LEU A 134 16.23 -5.72 8.65
CA LEU A 134 15.88 -4.83 7.54
C LEU A 134 16.65 -5.23 6.28
N TRP A 135 15.92 -5.69 5.27
CA TRP A 135 16.44 -5.98 3.95
C TRP A 135 16.34 -4.75 3.07
N ARG A 136 17.33 -4.56 2.19
CA ARG A 136 17.36 -3.46 1.22
C ARG A 136 17.38 -4.06 -0.17
N PRO A 137 16.20 -4.28 -0.79
CA PRO A 137 16.12 -4.98 -2.06
C PRO A 137 16.95 -4.32 -3.16
N VAL A 138 17.74 -5.14 -3.84
CA VAL A 138 18.62 -4.78 -4.95
C VAL A 138 18.36 -5.73 -6.10
N HIS A 139 18.32 -5.19 -7.32
CA HIS A 139 18.29 -5.97 -8.55
C HIS A 139 19.16 -5.28 -9.60
N LYS A 140 19.91 -6.06 -10.39
CA LYS A 140 20.87 -5.54 -11.38
C LYS A 140 21.79 -4.45 -10.81
N GLY A 141 22.29 -4.64 -9.58
CA GLY A 141 23.25 -3.74 -8.93
C GLY A 141 22.68 -2.42 -8.41
N ARG A 142 21.36 -2.20 -8.45
CA ARG A 142 20.71 -0.99 -7.92
C ARG A 142 19.56 -1.29 -6.98
N ARG A 143 19.26 -0.37 -6.07
CA ARG A 143 18.07 -0.44 -5.21
C ARG A 143 16.79 -0.41 -6.04
N VAL A 144 15.79 -1.18 -5.62
CA VAL A 144 14.49 -1.27 -6.30
C VAL A 144 13.51 -0.26 -5.71
N VAL A 145 12.82 0.48 -6.58
CA VAL A 145 11.66 1.31 -6.23
C VAL A 145 10.40 0.46 -6.24
N LEU A 146 9.64 0.46 -5.16
CA LEU A 146 8.37 -0.27 -5.08
C LEU A 146 7.53 0.28 -3.93
N GLU A 147 6.27 0.53 -4.19
CA GLU A 147 5.27 0.94 -3.22
C GLU A 147 4.39 -0.24 -2.78
N GLY A 148 4.03 -0.32 -1.51
CA GLY A 148 3.17 -1.39 -1.01
C GLY A 148 1.77 -1.41 -1.63
N GLY A 149 1.20 -0.27 -2.01
CA GLY A 149 -0.10 -0.21 -2.70
C GLY A 149 -0.07 -0.67 -4.17
N SER A 150 1.13 -0.75 -4.76
CA SER A 150 1.30 -1.25 -6.13
C SER A 150 1.17 -2.77 -6.24
N ILE A 151 1.15 -3.49 -5.11
CA ILE A 151 1.10 -4.96 -5.05
C ILE A 151 0.05 -5.47 -4.05
N ASP A 152 -0.51 -6.65 -4.33
CA ASP A 152 -1.37 -7.37 -3.39
C ASP A 152 -1.06 -8.87 -3.44
N VAL A 153 -1.00 -9.57 -2.30
CA VAL A 153 -0.53 -10.97 -2.23
C VAL A 153 -1.55 -11.90 -1.58
N ASN A 154 -1.63 -13.13 -2.09
CA ASN A 154 -2.53 -14.14 -1.55
C ASN A 154 -1.95 -14.96 -0.38
N GLY A 155 -0.72 -14.65 0.05
CA GLY A 155 0.00 -15.36 1.12
C GLY A 155 0.52 -16.76 0.72
N ARG A 156 0.30 -17.21 -0.51
CA ARG A 156 0.63 -18.57 -0.98
C ARG A 156 1.57 -18.61 -2.18
N GLY A 157 2.07 -17.47 -2.64
CA GLY A 157 3.02 -17.37 -3.76
C GLY A 157 2.46 -16.69 -5.00
N THR A 158 1.20 -16.21 -4.97
CA THR A 158 0.64 -15.34 -6.02
C THR A 158 0.64 -13.89 -5.58
N LEU A 159 1.08 -13.01 -6.48
CA LEU A 159 1.02 -11.55 -6.35
C LEU A 159 0.24 -10.95 -7.51
N LEU A 160 -0.58 -9.96 -7.21
CA LEU A 160 -1.32 -9.14 -8.16
C LEU A 160 -0.69 -7.74 -8.23
N THR A 161 -0.57 -7.19 -9.44
CA THR A 161 -0.03 -5.86 -9.73
C THR A 161 -0.63 -5.33 -11.03
N THR A 162 -0.37 -4.06 -11.37
CA THR A 162 -0.70 -3.49 -12.68
C THR A 162 0.54 -3.30 -13.55
N GLU A 163 0.36 -3.37 -14.87
CA GLU A 163 1.37 -2.97 -15.83
C GLU A 163 1.54 -1.45 -15.85
N GLU A 164 0.45 -0.70 -15.66
CA GLU A 164 0.51 0.76 -15.68
C GLU A 164 1.48 1.28 -14.61
N CYS A 165 1.39 0.82 -13.36
CA CYS A 165 2.27 1.29 -12.29
C CYS A 165 3.73 0.90 -12.51
N LEU A 166 3.98 -0.39 -12.75
CA LEU A 166 5.34 -0.92 -12.68
C LEU A 166 6.12 -0.88 -14.00
N LEU A 167 5.44 -0.78 -15.14
CA LEU A 167 6.07 -0.87 -16.48
C LEU A 167 5.89 0.39 -17.34
N SER A 168 5.09 1.37 -16.90
CA SER A 168 4.91 2.62 -17.66
C SER A 168 6.18 3.48 -17.69
N LYS A 169 6.26 4.33 -18.72
CA LYS A 169 7.28 5.37 -18.90
C LYS A 169 6.86 6.75 -18.38
N VAL A 170 5.63 6.91 -17.89
CA VAL A 170 5.10 8.20 -17.41
C VAL A 170 5.59 8.50 -15.99
N GLN A 171 5.23 7.66 -15.03
CA GLN A 171 5.71 7.70 -13.65
C GLN A 171 6.64 6.50 -13.40
N GLU A 172 7.70 6.38 -14.20
CA GLU A 172 8.55 5.18 -14.23
C GLU A 172 9.25 4.92 -12.90
N ARG A 173 8.99 3.75 -12.28
CA ARG A 173 9.63 3.34 -11.02
C ARG A 173 11.05 2.85 -11.20
N ASN A 174 11.24 1.91 -12.12
CA ASN A 174 12.52 1.23 -12.33
C ASN A 174 12.90 1.25 -13.82
N PRO A 175 13.63 2.28 -14.30
CA PRO A 175 13.98 2.41 -15.71
C PRO A 175 14.63 1.17 -16.31
N GLY A 176 13.99 0.60 -17.33
CA GLY A 176 14.47 -0.59 -18.05
C GLY A 176 14.15 -1.94 -17.39
N PHE A 177 13.32 -1.98 -16.34
CA PHE A 177 12.82 -3.26 -15.82
C PHE A 177 11.80 -3.88 -16.77
N THR A 178 11.89 -5.20 -16.94
CA THR A 178 10.86 -6.02 -17.58
C THR A 178 9.99 -6.73 -16.54
N LYS A 179 8.96 -7.45 -16.98
CA LYS A 179 8.17 -8.31 -16.10
C LYS A 179 9.01 -9.38 -15.41
N GLU A 180 9.99 -9.93 -16.11
CA GLU A 180 10.91 -10.95 -15.61
C GLU A 180 11.81 -10.37 -14.50
N ASP A 181 12.24 -9.11 -14.64
CA ASP A 181 12.98 -8.42 -13.59
C ASP A 181 12.15 -8.28 -12.31
N TYR A 182 10.90 -7.82 -12.42
CA TYR A 182 9.99 -7.77 -11.27
C TYR A 182 9.69 -9.16 -10.71
N ALA A 183 9.50 -10.17 -11.56
CA ALA A 183 9.27 -11.54 -11.10
C ALA A 183 10.44 -12.08 -10.27
N GLN A 184 11.69 -11.76 -10.64
CA GLN A 184 12.88 -12.12 -9.86
C GLN A 184 12.90 -11.39 -8.50
N VAL A 185 12.62 -10.08 -8.48
CA VAL A 185 12.51 -9.31 -7.23
C VAL A 185 11.42 -9.89 -6.33
N PHE A 186 10.23 -10.14 -6.86
CA PHE A 186 9.11 -10.65 -6.06
C PHE A 186 9.39 -12.06 -5.54
N ARG A 187 10.08 -12.89 -6.32
CA ARG A 187 10.53 -14.21 -5.86
C ARG A 187 11.51 -14.09 -4.71
N GLU A 188 12.56 -13.30 -4.87
CA GLU A 188 13.63 -13.18 -3.88
C GLU A 188 13.15 -12.53 -2.58
N TYR A 189 12.42 -11.42 -2.67
CA TYR A 189 12.09 -10.62 -1.49
C TYR A 189 10.71 -10.94 -0.90
N PHE A 190 9.80 -11.56 -1.66
CA PHE A 190 8.46 -11.91 -1.17
C PHE A 190 8.14 -13.41 -1.20
N GLY A 191 8.97 -14.25 -1.84
CA GLY A 191 8.66 -15.67 -2.02
C GLY A 191 7.54 -15.93 -3.04
N VAL A 192 7.29 -14.97 -3.93
CA VAL A 192 6.25 -15.06 -4.97
C VAL A 192 6.75 -15.87 -6.17
N THR A 193 5.93 -16.77 -6.68
CA THR A 193 6.24 -17.62 -7.85
C THR A 193 5.32 -17.37 -9.03
N ASN A 194 4.19 -16.71 -8.81
CA ASN A 194 3.20 -16.38 -9.82
C ASN A 194 2.82 -14.89 -9.73
N VAL A 195 2.91 -14.17 -10.84
CA VAL A 195 2.62 -12.73 -10.90
C VAL A 195 1.50 -12.48 -11.88
N LEU A 196 0.41 -11.89 -11.39
CA LEU A 196 -0.77 -11.54 -12.14
C LEU A 196 -0.71 -10.07 -12.51
N TRP A 197 -0.66 -9.80 -13.82
CA TRP A 197 -0.51 -8.47 -14.38
C TRP A 197 -1.86 -7.96 -14.91
N LEU A 198 -2.51 -7.09 -14.14
CA LEU A 198 -3.60 -6.25 -14.63
C LEU A 198 -3.05 -5.16 -15.55
N LYS A 199 -3.94 -4.48 -16.28
CA LYS A 199 -3.54 -3.44 -17.22
C LYS A 199 -3.49 -2.08 -16.57
N ASN A 200 -4.50 -1.26 -16.83
CA ASN A 200 -4.58 0.12 -16.38
C ASN A 200 -5.41 0.20 -15.10
N GLY A 201 -5.12 1.20 -14.27
CA GLY A 201 -5.92 1.57 -13.12
C GLY A 201 -7.07 2.49 -13.46
N ILE A 202 -7.41 3.36 -12.52
CA ILE A 202 -8.56 4.27 -12.58
C ILE A 202 -8.14 5.71 -12.88
N ALA A 203 -9.09 6.48 -13.39
CA ALA A 203 -8.93 7.91 -13.63
C ALA A 203 -8.78 8.68 -12.30
N GLY A 204 -7.92 9.70 -12.31
CA GLY A 204 -7.67 10.55 -11.14
C GLY A 204 -6.68 9.95 -10.12
N ASP A 205 -6.13 8.77 -10.40
CA ASP A 205 -5.12 8.13 -9.55
C ASP A 205 -3.73 8.76 -9.74
N ASP A 206 -3.17 9.26 -8.65
CA ASP A 206 -1.87 9.91 -8.59
C ASP A 206 -0.70 8.93 -8.43
N THR A 207 -1.01 7.67 -8.14
CA THR A 207 -0.04 6.59 -7.96
C THR A 207 0.31 5.87 -9.27
N HIS A 208 -0.37 6.25 -10.36
CA HIS A 208 -0.18 5.74 -11.71
C HIS A 208 -0.60 4.27 -11.85
N GLY A 209 -1.80 3.96 -11.39
CA GLY A 209 -2.48 2.69 -11.53
C GLY A 209 -2.15 1.71 -10.42
N HIS A 210 -2.14 2.11 -9.15
CA HIS A 210 -1.97 1.15 -8.06
C HIS A 210 -3.05 0.07 -8.08
N VAL A 211 -2.70 -1.14 -7.64
CA VAL A 211 -3.62 -2.27 -7.65
C VAL A 211 -4.58 -2.24 -6.47
N ASP A 212 -4.21 -1.57 -5.39
CA ASP A 212 -5.01 -1.51 -4.18
C ASP A 212 -6.29 -0.68 -4.30
N ASP A 213 -6.36 0.20 -5.29
CA ASP A 213 -7.57 0.91 -5.73
C ASP A 213 -8.46 0.07 -6.68
N LEU A 214 -7.98 -1.10 -7.14
CA LEU A 214 -8.63 -1.87 -8.20
C LEU A 214 -9.12 -3.24 -7.75
N THR A 215 -8.20 -4.05 -7.23
CA THR A 215 -8.42 -5.49 -7.05
C THR A 215 -7.58 -6.01 -5.92
N ARG A 216 -8.21 -6.69 -4.97
CA ARG A 216 -7.56 -7.23 -3.77
C ARG A 216 -7.89 -8.71 -3.63
N PHE A 217 -6.93 -9.50 -3.16
CA PHE A 217 -7.23 -10.81 -2.62
C PHE A 217 -8.04 -10.64 -1.32
N VAL A 218 -9.08 -11.46 -1.16
CA VAL A 218 -9.88 -11.53 0.08
C VAL A 218 -9.75 -12.89 0.77
N ASN A 219 -9.14 -13.85 0.08
CA ASN A 219 -8.66 -15.11 0.60
C ASN A 219 -7.64 -15.68 -0.42
N PRO A 220 -7.01 -16.85 -0.17
CA PRO A 220 -5.94 -17.33 -1.03
C PRO A 220 -6.29 -17.60 -2.51
N SER A 221 -7.58 -17.65 -2.86
CA SER A 221 -8.07 -18.05 -4.20
C SER A 221 -9.14 -17.12 -4.78
N THR A 222 -9.55 -16.09 -4.04
CA THR A 222 -10.60 -15.16 -4.44
C THR A 222 -10.07 -13.75 -4.46
N VAL A 223 -10.35 -13.05 -5.55
CA VAL A 223 -10.14 -11.61 -5.67
C VAL A 223 -11.49 -10.90 -5.71
N VAL A 224 -11.52 -9.69 -5.17
CA VAL A 224 -12.58 -8.72 -5.36
C VAL A 224 -12.04 -7.60 -6.25
N THR A 225 -12.77 -7.24 -7.31
CA THR A 225 -12.40 -6.17 -8.26
C THR A 225 -13.52 -5.14 -8.38
N ILE A 226 -13.17 -3.86 -8.50
CA ILE A 226 -14.17 -2.82 -8.76
C ILE A 226 -14.66 -2.86 -10.21
N LEU A 227 -15.92 -2.48 -10.41
CA LEU A 227 -16.56 -2.43 -11.71
C LEU A 227 -17.35 -1.13 -11.86
N GLU A 228 -17.23 -0.54 -13.04
CA GLU A 228 -18.12 0.52 -13.51
C GLU A 228 -19.04 -0.03 -14.59
N ASN A 229 -20.32 0.34 -14.54
CA ASN A 229 -21.37 -0.11 -15.44
C ASN A 229 -21.81 0.98 -16.44
N ASP A 230 -21.54 2.26 -16.17
CA ASP A 230 -21.77 3.34 -17.14
C ASP A 230 -20.66 3.35 -18.20
N ALA A 231 -21.02 2.95 -19.42
CA ALA A 231 -20.11 2.94 -20.57
C ALA A 231 -19.50 4.30 -20.93
N LYS A 232 -20.03 5.41 -20.41
CA LYS A 232 -19.50 6.76 -20.61
C LYS A 232 -18.51 7.18 -19.55
N ASP A 233 -18.43 6.47 -18.43
CA ASP A 233 -17.47 6.76 -17.38
C ASP A 233 -16.05 6.42 -17.86
N PRO A 234 -15.04 7.27 -17.58
CA PRO A 234 -13.66 7.04 -18.00
C PRO A 234 -13.06 5.72 -17.50
N ASN A 235 -13.56 5.16 -16.39
CA ASN A 235 -13.07 3.91 -15.81
C ASN A 235 -13.64 2.66 -16.48
N TYR A 236 -14.80 2.76 -17.15
CA TYR A 236 -15.53 1.59 -17.66
C TYR A 236 -14.67 0.67 -18.51
N ALA A 237 -14.02 1.21 -19.54
CA ALA A 237 -13.25 0.40 -20.48
C ALA A 237 -12.05 -0.30 -19.82
N ALA A 238 -11.35 0.38 -18.90
CA ALA A 238 -10.21 -0.18 -18.19
C ALA A 238 -10.64 -1.31 -17.23
N LEU A 239 -11.71 -1.08 -16.46
CA LEU A 239 -12.21 -2.04 -15.48
C LEU A 239 -12.81 -3.28 -16.16
N GLN A 240 -13.57 -3.13 -17.25
CA GLN A 240 -14.09 -4.27 -18.01
C GLN A 240 -12.96 -5.14 -18.60
N LYS A 241 -11.87 -4.51 -19.06
CA LYS A 241 -10.68 -5.23 -19.56
C LYS A 241 -9.98 -6.01 -18.45
N ASN A 242 -9.80 -5.41 -17.27
CA ASN A 242 -9.22 -6.10 -16.13
C ASN A 242 -10.11 -7.26 -15.65
N LEU A 243 -11.44 -7.08 -15.61
CA LEU A 243 -12.39 -8.15 -15.28
C LEU A 243 -12.28 -9.33 -16.24
N ALA A 244 -12.19 -9.07 -17.55
CA ALA A 244 -12.01 -10.11 -18.55
C ALA A 244 -10.69 -10.88 -18.36
N LEU A 245 -9.60 -10.17 -18.02
CA LEU A 245 -8.30 -10.79 -17.72
C LEU A 245 -8.36 -11.66 -16.46
N LEU A 246 -8.90 -11.13 -15.36
CA LEU A 246 -9.03 -11.84 -14.08
C LEU A 246 -9.74 -13.20 -14.23
N LYS A 247 -10.78 -13.26 -15.06
CA LYS A 247 -11.51 -14.52 -15.35
C LYS A 247 -10.68 -15.60 -16.04
N THR A 248 -9.52 -15.24 -16.61
CA THR A 248 -8.58 -16.18 -17.25
C THR A 248 -7.35 -16.48 -16.38
N MET A 249 -7.14 -15.70 -15.31
CA MET A 249 -5.98 -15.82 -14.43
C MET A 249 -6.05 -17.03 -13.52
N LYS A 250 -4.86 -17.54 -13.17
CA LYS A 250 -4.68 -18.72 -12.33
C LYS A 250 -3.71 -18.40 -11.18
N ASP A 251 -3.92 -19.04 -10.05
CA ASP A 251 -3.02 -18.98 -8.90
C ASP A 251 -1.71 -19.76 -9.13
N GLN A 252 -0.84 -19.76 -8.12
CA GLN A 252 0.45 -20.45 -8.14
C GLN A 252 0.35 -21.97 -8.36
N ASP A 253 -0.81 -22.58 -8.09
CA ASP A 253 -1.07 -24.00 -8.27
C ASP A 253 -1.78 -24.28 -9.62
N GLY A 254 -1.94 -23.27 -10.47
CA GLY A 254 -2.61 -23.36 -11.77
C GLY A 254 -4.15 -23.42 -11.69
N ARG A 255 -4.74 -23.11 -10.52
CA ARG A 255 -6.19 -23.07 -10.32
C ARG A 255 -6.76 -21.71 -10.71
N ALA A 256 -7.92 -21.70 -11.36
CA ALA A 256 -8.58 -20.45 -11.72
C ALA A 256 -8.98 -19.66 -10.46
N LEU A 257 -8.88 -18.33 -10.53
CA LEU A 257 -9.35 -17.46 -9.46
C LEU A 257 -10.88 -17.40 -9.42
N ARG A 258 -11.43 -17.32 -8.22
CA ARG A 258 -12.80 -16.79 -8.04
C ARG A 258 -12.74 -15.28 -8.11
N VAL A 259 -13.59 -14.68 -8.93
CA VAL A 259 -13.63 -13.23 -9.14
C VAL A 259 -14.99 -12.71 -8.69
N GLU A 260 -14.97 -11.89 -7.66
CA GLU A 260 -16.14 -11.16 -7.16
C GLU A 260 -16.01 -9.67 -7.53
N THR A 261 -17.14 -8.98 -7.66
CA THR A 261 -17.16 -7.57 -8.08
C THR A 261 -17.73 -6.66 -7.01
N LEU A 262 -17.14 -5.48 -6.85
CA LEU A 262 -17.71 -4.35 -6.12
C LEU A 262 -18.08 -3.21 -7.07
N PRO A 263 -19.10 -2.41 -6.77
CA PRO A 263 -19.38 -1.22 -7.55
C PRO A 263 -18.29 -0.16 -7.34
N MET A 264 -18.01 0.62 -8.36
CA MET A 264 -17.33 1.90 -8.20
C MET A 264 -18.14 2.86 -7.32
N PRO A 265 -17.50 3.70 -6.49
CA PRO A 265 -18.15 4.83 -5.88
C PRO A 265 -18.75 5.76 -6.95
N ALA A 266 -19.81 6.48 -6.61
CA ALA A 266 -20.26 7.59 -7.46
C ALA A 266 -19.13 8.64 -7.62
N PRO A 267 -19.08 9.37 -8.75
CA PRO A 267 -18.04 10.37 -8.98
C PRO A 267 -17.90 11.37 -7.83
N VAL A 268 -16.66 11.57 -7.39
CA VAL A 268 -16.31 12.57 -6.37
C VAL A 268 -15.63 13.73 -7.06
N TYR A 269 -16.26 14.90 -7.00
CA TYR A 269 -15.70 16.13 -7.57
C TYR A 269 -15.01 16.95 -6.49
N PHE A 270 -13.83 17.46 -6.82
CA PHE A 270 -13.06 18.34 -5.96
C PHE A 270 -13.09 19.76 -6.53
N ASP A 271 -14.00 20.57 -5.99
CA ASP A 271 -14.01 22.03 -6.17
C ASP A 271 -13.09 22.73 -5.16
#